data_AF-A0A1S3RZW5-F1
#
_entry.id   AF-A0A1S3RZW5-F1
#
_cell.length_a   1.000
_cell.length_b   1.000
_cell.length_c   1.000
_cell.angle_alpha   90.00
_cell.angle_beta   90.00
_cell.angle_gamma   90.00
#
_symmetry.space_group_name_H-M   'P 1'
#
loop_
_entity.id
_entity.type
_entity.pdbx_description
1 polymer ?
#
loop_
_entity_poly.entity_id
_entity_poly.type
_entity_poly.pdbx_seq_one_letter_code
_entity_poly.pdbx_strand_id
1 'polypeptide(L)'
;MMKTQGVLVGVSLLTSVALLGLINVRRKEEVKEQKHVSFETIKLRVTRDVLGEYQHEVIRAHNLLDKTKAQVDTLGSELPPLQAAEAKKKSELEACQGEKKHVADEVGAVEAENSNSKTEFEKQKAAWVAEVTSLKQQVEKRSKVCVFVKKDSVEGRKLCGDEPPKQEAAPKPDAPKAEEPKPDSPKEAPKQEAVPKPEEPKPEAPKMR
;
A
#
# COMPACT_ATOMS: atom_id res chain seq x y z
N MET A 1 -122.30 39.07 -22.00
CA MET A 1 -121.26 38.37 -21.20
C MET A 1 -120.06 37.88 -22.02
N MET A 2 -120.11 37.74 -23.36
CA MET A 2 -118.99 37.21 -24.15
C MET A 2 -117.78 38.15 -24.34
N LYS A 3 -117.95 39.48 -24.31
CA LYS A 3 -116.85 40.45 -24.55
C LYS A 3 -115.77 40.46 -23.45
N THR A 4 -116.15 40.23 -22.19
CA THR A 4 -115.21 40.21 -21.05
C THR A 4 -114.41 38.91 -20.98
N GLN A 5 -114.95 37.79 -21.45
CA GLN A 5 -114.21 36.51 -21.55
C GLN A 5 -113.07 36.57 -22.58
N GLY A 6 -113.27 37.20 -23.75
CA GLY A 6 -112.22 37.32 -24.76
C GLY A 6 -111.01 38.16 -24.29
N VAL A 7 -111.26 39.24 -23.54
CA VAL A 7 -110.21 40.07 -22.95
C VAL A 7 -109.41 39.29 -21.90
N LEU A 8 -110.08 38.51 -21.05
CA LEU A 8 -109.42 37.72 -20.01
C LEU A 8 -108.48 36.65 -20.62
N VAL A 9 -108.95 35.98 -21.67
CA VAL A 9 -108.15 34.98 -22.40
C VAL A 9 -106.93 35.64 -23.06
N GLY A 10 -107.11 36.80 -23.70
CA GLY A 10 -106.00 37.56 -24.29
C GLY A 10 -104.94 37.97 -23.27
N VAL A 11 -105.35 38.45 -22.09
CA VAL A 11 -104.43 38.81 -21.00
C VAL A 11 -103.70 37.57 -20.46
N SER A 12 -104.38 36.42 -20.34
CA SER A 12 -103.75 35.17 -19.90
C SER A 12 -102.69 34.65 -20.89
N LEU A 13 -102.91 34.84 -22.19
CA LEU A 13 -101.95 34.46 -23.23
C LEU A 13 -100.72 35.37 -23.20
N LEU A 14 -100.90 36.68 -23.08
CA LEU A 14 -99.80 37.64 -22.98
C LEU A 14 -98.94 37.42 -21.74
N THR A 15 -99.57 37.16 -20.59
CA THR A 15 -98.85 36.85 -19.34
C THR A 15 -98.07 35.53 -19.45
N SER A 16 -98.65 34.50 -20.09
CA SER A 16 -97.95 33.23 -20.33
C SER A 16 -96.70 33.40 -21.22
N VAL A 17 -96.79 34.20 -22.29
CA VAL A 17 -95.65 34.49 -23.17
C VAL A 17 -94.57 35.30 -22.43
N ALA A 18 -94.96 36.28 -21.61
CA ALA A 18 -94.03 37.07 -20.79
C ALA A 18 -93.26 36.19 -19.77
N LEU A 19 -93.96 35.25 -19.11
CA LEU A 19 -93.35 34.28 -18.20
C LEU A 19 -92.36 33.36 -18.92
N LEU A 20 -92.70 32.85 -20.10
CA LEU A 20 -91.78 32.03 -20.90
C LEU A 20 -90.52 32.81 -21.33
N GLY A 21 -90.67 34.10 -21.66
CA GLY A 21 -89.55 35.00 -21.94
C GLY A 21 -88.61 35.13 -20.73
N LEU A 22 -89.18 35.39 -19.55
CA LEU A 22 -88.42 35.48 -18.29
C LEU A 22 -87.69 34.16 -17.95
N ILE A 23 -88.36 33.01 -18.09
CA ILE A 23 -87.76 31.69 -17.84
C ILE A 23 -86.56 31.47 -18.77
N ASN A 24 -86.65 31.83 -20.05
CA ASN A 24 -85.55 31.67 -21.00
C ASN A 24 -84.36 32.60 -20.70
N VAL A 25 -84.61 33.83 -20.25
CA VAL A 25 -83.53 34.74 -19.81
C VAL A 25 -82.83 34.16 -18.58
N ARG A 26 -83.58 33.71 -17.58
CA ARG A 26 -83.02 33.10 -16.36
C ARG A 26 -82.23 31.83 -16.64
N ARG A 27 -82.74 30.94 -17.50
CA ARG A 27 -81.98 29.76 -17.95
C ARG A 27 -80.67 30.12 -18.65
N LYS A 28 -80.64 31.19 -19.45
CA LYS A 28 -79.40 31.66 -20.08
C LYS A 28 -78.40 32.20 -19.06
N GLU A 29 -78.86 32.87 -18.01
CA GLU A 29 -78.03 33.35 -16.91
C GLU A 29 -77.46 32.17 -16.10
N GLU A 30 -78.30 31.21 -15.70
CA GLU A 30 -77.87 30.00 -14.99
C GLU A 30 -76.81 29.21 -15.77
N VAL A 31 -76.98 29.05 -17.09
CA VAL A 31 -75.98 28.38 -17.93
C VAL A 31 -74.67 29.17 -18.00
N LYS A 32 -74.71 30.51 -18.00
CA LYS A 32 -73.50 31.34 -17.95
C LYS A 32 -72.80 31.20 -16.61
N GLU A 33 -73.54 31.27 -15.51
CA GLU A 33 -73.00 31.13 -14.16
C GLU A 33 -72.42 29.73 -13.92
N GLN A 34 -73.12 28.67 -14.34
CA GLN A 34 -72.59 27.31 -14.30
C GLN A 34 -71.28 27.17 -15.07
N LYS A 35 -71.15 27.80 -16.25
CA LYS A 35 -69.90 27.82 -17.00
C LYS A 35 -68.79 28.55 -16.24
N HIS A 36 -69.08 29.72 -15.65
CA HIS A 36 -68.13 30.44 -14.82
C HIS A 36 -67.66 29.62 -13.62
N VAL A 37 -68.58 29.04 -12.86
CA VAL A 37 -68.28 28.17 -11.71
C VAL A 37 -67.46 26.96 -12.14
N SER A 38 -67.80 26.33 -13.26
CA SER A 38 -67.03 25.18 -13.78
C SER A 38 -65.60 25.57 -14.16
N PHE A 39 -65.42 26.73 -14.80
CA PHE A 39 -64.11 27.23 -15.20
C PHE A 39 -63.26 27.59 -13.98
N GLU A 40 -63.85 28.26 -12.99
CA GLU A 40 -63.18 28.57 -11.73
C GLU A 40 -62.80 27.30 -10.96
N THR A 41 -63.68 26.30 -10.92
CA THR A 41 -63.40 25.01 -10.28
C THR A 41 -62.23 24.30 -10.95
N ILE A 42 -62.19 24.28 -12.29
CA ILE A 42 -61.07 23.70 -13.05
C ILE A 42 -59.78 24.47 -12.76
N LYS A 43 -59.83 25.81 -12.80
CA LYS A 43 -58.68 26.66 -12.51
C LYS A 43 -58.13 26.39 -11.11
N LEU A 44 -58.99 26.37 -10.09
CA LEU A 44 -58.59 26.07 -8.72
C LEU A 44 -57.99 24.67 -8.58
N ARG A 45 -58.55 23.68 -9.28
CA ARG A 45 -57.98 22.32 -9.30
C ARG A 45 -56.56 22.33 -9.89
N VAL A 46 -56.38 22.90 -11.07
CA VAL A 46 -55.08 22.98 -11.73
C VAL A 46 -54.08 23.76 -10.87
N THR A 47 -54.48 24.89 -10.28
CA THR A 47 -53.61 25.65 -9.38
C THR A 47 -53.21 24.83 -8.15
N ARG A 48 -54.13 24.06 -7.56
CA ARG A 48 -53.81 23.18 -6.44
C ARG A 48 -52.87 22.05 -6.84
N ASP A 49 -53.07 21.44 -8.01
CA ASP A 49 -52.22 20.34 -8.49
C ASP A 49 -50.79 20.85 -8.74
N VAL A 50 -50.65 21.99 -9.43
CA VAL A 50 -49.36 22.65 -9.68
C VAL A 50 -48.69 23.08 -8.36
N LEU A 51 -49.46 23.62 -7.41
CA LEU A 51 -48.92 23.97 -6.09
C LEU A 51 -48.42 22.73 -5.32
N GLY A 52 -49.12 21.61 -5.46
CA GLY A 52 -48.68 20.32 -4.92
C GLY A 52 -47.37 19.84 -5.54
N GLU A 53 -47.20 20.00 -6.86
CA GLU A 53 -45.93 19.71 -7.54
C GLU A 53 -44.79 20.57 -7.00
N TYR A 54 -44.99 21.88 -6.88
CA TYR A 54 -43.99 22.77 -6.29
C TYR A 54 -43.64 22.39 -4.85
N GLN A 55 -44.63 22.03 -4.02
CA GLN A 55 -44.35 21.56 -2.66
C GLN A 55 -43.54 20.26 -2.67
N HIS A 56 -43.86 19.32 -3.56
CA HIS A 56 -43.08 18.09 -3.72
C HIS A 56 -41.64 18.37 -4.16
N GLU A 57 -41.41 19.32 -5.07
CA GLU A 57 -40.08 19.73 -5.49
C GLU A 57 -39.28 20.35 -4.35
N VAL A 58 -39.91 21.23 -3.55
CA VAL A 58 -39.29 21.82 -2.36
C VAL A 58 -38.89 20.74 -1.36
N ILE A 59 -39.77 19.78 -1.08
CA ILE A 59 -39.47 18.66 -0.16
C ILE A 59 -38.32 17.80 -0.72
N ARG A 60 -38.33 17.50 -2.01
CA ARG A 60 -37.26 16.72 -2.67
C ARG A 60 -35.93 17.46 -2.60
N ALA A 61 -35.92 18.76 -2.88
CA ALA A 61 -34.74 19.61 -2.83
C ALA A 61 -34.18 19.68 -1.40
N HIS A 62 -35.04 19.87 -0.40
CA HIS A 62 -34.63 19.83 1.01
C HIS A 62 -34.02 18.49 1.40
N ASN A 63 -34.66 17.37 1.04
CA ASN A 63 -34.13 16.05 1.34
C ASN A 63 -32.76 15.79 0.69
N LEU A 64 -32.57 16.28 -0.54
CA LEU A 64 -31.30 16.17 -1.25
C LEU A 64 -30.23 17.05 -0.63
N LEU A 65 -30.59 18.27 -0.21
CA LEU A 65 -29.72 19.18 0.53
C LEU A 65 -29.28 18.55 1.86
N ASP A 66 -30.21 18.01 2.65
CA ASP A 66 -29.90 17.35 3.93
C ASP A 66 -28.97 16.14 3.74
N LYS A 67 -29.23 15.32 2.72
CA LYS A 67 -28.33 14.20 2.36
C LYS A 67 -26.94 14.69 1.95
N THR A 68 -26.87 15.73 1.14
CA THR A 68 -25.60 16.29 0.65
C THR A 68 -24.82 16.89 1.81
N LYS A 69 -25.51 17.61 2.71
CA LYS A 69 -24.93 18.17 3.92
C LYS A 69 -24.36 17.07 4.83
N ALA A 70 -25.11 15.99 5.05
CA ALA A 70 -24.62 14.85 5.82
C ALA A 70 -23.37 14.20 5.19
N GLN A 71 -23.32 14.08 3.85
CA GLN A 71 -22.13 13.60 3.16
C GLN A 71 -20.94 14.56 3.32
N VAL A 72 -21.17 15.87 3.19
CA VAL A 72 -20.13 16.89 3.41
C VAL A 72 -19.61 16.88 4.84
N ASP A 73 -20.48 16.74 5.83
CA ASP A 73 -20.10 16.65 7.25
C ASP A 73 -19.29 15.36 7.50
N THR A 74 -19.69 14.24 6.89
CA THR A 74 -18.96 12.96 6.98
C THR A 74 -17.57 13.09 6.36
N LEU A 75 -17.47 13.55 5.12
CA LEU A 75 -16.19 13.81 4.43
C LEU A 75 -15.33 14.81 5.20
N GLY A 76 -15.94 15.85 5.74
CA GLY A 76 -15.27 16.84 6.60
C GLY A 76 -14.72 16.24 7.88
N SER A 77 -15.34 15.20 8.43
CA SER A 77 -14.83 14.47 9.60
C SER A 77 -13.74 13.43 9.27
N GLU A 78 -13.74 12.88 8.04
CA GLU A 78 -12.73 11.93 7.57
C GLU A 78 -11.45 12.61 7.10
N LEU A 79 -11.51 13.88 6.70
CA LEU A 79 -10.35 14.61 6.19
C LEU A 79 -9.25 14.88 7.25
N PRO A 80 -9.56 15.31 8.49
CA PRO A 80 -8.56 15.53 9.54
C PRO A 80 -7.72 14.29 9.90
N PRO A 81 -8.29 13.08 10.13
CA PRO A 81 -7.48 11.91 10.42
C PRO A 81 -6.62 11.48 9.23
N LEU A 82 -7.10 11.66 8.00
CA LEU A 82 -6.31 11.42 6.78
C LEU A 82 -5.11 12.39 6.68
N GLN A 83 -5.33 13.68 6.91
CA GLN A 83 -4.24 14.67 6.92
C GLN A 83 -3.23 14.40 8.04
N ALA A 84 -3.70 14.01 9.23
CA ALA A 84 -2.82 13.62 10.34
C ALA A 84 -2.01 12.36 10.02
N ALA A 85 -2.64 11.36 9.38
CA ALA A 85 -1.96 10.16 8.92
C ALA A 85 -0.92 10.47 7.83
N GLU A 86 -1.23 11.36 6.89
CA GLU A 86 -0.30 11.81 5.86
C GLU A 86 0.91 12.54 6.48
N ALA A 87 0.68 13.46 7.40
CA ALA A 87 1.76 14.18 8.10
C ALA A 87 2.65 13.22 8.89
N LYS A 88 2.06 12.25 9.58
CA LYS A 88 2.81 11.20 10.29
C LYS A 88 3.62 10.32 9.34
N LYS A 89 3.05 9.94 8.19
CA LYS A 89 3.76 9.13 7.19
C LYS A 89 4.91 9.89 6.54
N LYS A 90 4.76 11.20 6.33
CA LYS A 90 5.85 12.06 5.86
C LYS A 90 7.00 12.11 6.85
N SER A 91 6.74 12.32 8.14
CA SER A 91 7.80 12.36 9.16
C SER A 91 8.48 11.00 9.35
N GLU A 92 7.72 9.90 9.32
CA GLU A 92 8.29 8.54 9.33
C GLU A 92 9.21 8.29 8.13
N LEU A 93 8.85 8.80 6.95
CA LEU A 93 9.63 8.63 5.73
C LEU A 93 10.93 9.46 5.77
N GLU A 94 10.86 10.70 6.28
CA GLU A 94 12.04 11.53 6.50
C GLU A 94 13.01 10.90 7.52
N ALA A 95 12.48 10.36 8.62
CA ALA A 95 13.27 9.64 9.62
C ALA A 95 13.96 8.41 9.02
N CYS A 96 13.20 7.56 8.31
CA CYS A 96 13.74 6.38 7.64
C CYS A 96 14.81 6.74 6.59
N GLN A 97 14.64 7.84 5.86
CA GLN A 97 15.64 8.32 4.91
C GLN A 97 16.91 8.82 5.63
N GLY A 98 16.77 9.45 6.79
CA GLY A 98 17.89 9.84 7.66
C GLY A 98 18.65 8.63 8.17
N GLU A 99 17.95 7.65 8.72
CA GLU A 99 18.53 6.38 9.19
C GLU A 99 19.26 5.63 8.07
N LYS A 100 18.66 5.57 6.87
CA LYS A 100 19.31 4.96 5.70
C LYS A 100 20.66 5.62 5.38
N LYS A 101 20.76 6.95 5.46
CA LYS A 101 22.04 7.66 5.24
C LYS A 101 23.04 7.33 6.34
N HIS A 102 22.60 7.36 7.59
CA HIS A 102 23.46 7.03 8.73
C HIS A 102 24.02 5.61 8.62
N VAL A 103 23.17 4.62 8.32
CA VAL A 103 23.58 3.23 8.10
C VAL A 103 24.53 3.10 6.92
N ALA A 104 24.31 3.84 5.83
CA ALA A 104 25.23 3.84 4.69
C ALA A 104 26.62 4.37 5.07
N ASP A 105 26.68 5.44 5.87
CA ASP A 105 27.94 6.00 6.36
C ASP A 105 28.64 5.03 7.33
N GLU A 106 27.91 4.39 8.24
CA GLU A 106 28.46 3.36 9.14
C GLU A 106 28.98 2.14 8.38
N VAL A 107 28.26 1.65 7.37
CA VAL A 107 28.73 0.54 6.52
C VAL A 107 30.03 0.93 5.81
N GLY A 108 30.12 2.14 5.25
CA GLY A 108 31.34 2.64 4.63
C GLY A 108 32.52 2.72 5.60
N ALA A 109 32.29 3.18 6.83
CA ALA A 109 33.31 3.23 7.88
C ALA A 109 33.79 1.83 8.29
N VAL A 110 32.86 0.90 8.52
CA VAL A 110 33.19 -0.49 8.90
C VAL A 110 33.91 -1.21 7.76
N GLU A 111 33.53 -0.99 6.51
CA GLU A 111 34.25 -1.53 5.35
C GLU A 111 35.69 -1.00 5.28
N ALA A 112 35.89 0.29 5.54
CA ALA A 112 37.23 0.88 5.62
C ALA A 112 38.06 0.29 6.77
N GLU A 113 37.50 0.17 7.98
CA GLU A 113 38.17 -0.45 9.13
C GLU A 113 38.51 -1.92 8.88
N ASN A 114 37.62 -2.67 8.25
CA ASN A 114 37.84 -4.07 7.89
C ASN A 114 38.98 -4.19 6.85
N SER A 115 39.02 -3.30 5.86
CA SER A 115 40.10 -3.28 4.87
C SER A 115 41.45 -2.99 5.51
N ASN A 116 41.51 -1.99 6.41
CA ASN A 116 42.72 -1.64 7.14
C ASN A 116 43.17 -2.80 8.05
N SER A 117 42.25 -3.36 8.84
CA SER A 117 42.52 -4.50 9.73
C SER A 117 43.05 -5.72 8.97
N LYS A 118 42.49 -6.03 7.79
CA LYS A 118 43.02 -7.09 6.92
C LYS A 118 44.44 -6.81 6.45
N THR A 119 44.73 -5.57 6.05
CA THR A 119 46.09 -5.20 5.62
C THR A 119 47.11 -5.28 6.78
N GLU A 120 46.73 -4.82 7.97
CA GLU A 120 47.58 -4.96 9.17
C GLU A 120 47.79 -6.43 9.54
N PHE A 121 46.74 -7.25 9.47
CA PHE A 121 46.83 -8.69 9.74
C PHE A 121 47.79 -9.39 8.80
N GLU A 122 47.69 -9.17 7.48
CA GLU A 122 48.61 -9.77 6.51
C GLU A 122 50.05 -9.26 6.68
N LYS A 123 50.24 -7.97 7.03
CA LYS A 123 51.56 -7.42 7.36
C LYS A 123 52.17 -8.08 8.59
N GLN A 124 51.40 -8.19 9.68
CA GLN A 124 51.86 -8.87 10.90
C GLN A 124 52.17 -10.33 10.61
N LYS A 125 51.28 -11.05 9.94
CA LYS A 125 51.48 -12.44 9.53
C LYS A 125 52.77 -12.61 8.71
N ALA A 126 53.04 -11.74 7.75
CA ALA A 126 54.29 -11.75 7.00
C ALA A 126 55.53 -11.52 7.90
N ALA A 127 55.44 -10.57 8.84
CA ALA A 127 56.51 -10.32 9.81
C ALA A 127 56.76 -11.53 10.73
N TRP A 128 55.70 -12.13 11.28
CA TRP A 128 55.77 -13.35 12.10
C TRP A 128 56.37 -14.52 11.32
N VAL A 129 55.97 -14.73 10.06
CA VAL A 129 56.54 -15.78 9.20
C VAL A 129 58.04 -15.53 8.94
N ALA A 130 58.44 -14.28 8.71
CA ALA A 130 59.84 -13.91 8.54
C ALA A 130 60.66 -14.15 9.82
N GLU A 131 60.13 -13.78 10.99
CA GLU A 131 60.76 -14.05 12.29
C GLU A 131 60.89 -15.54 12.55
N VAL A 132 59.83 -16.34 12.35
CA VAL A 132 59.88 -17.79 12.50
C VAL A 132 60.95 -18.40 11.58
N THR A 133 61.06 -17.92 10.34
CA THR A 133 62.06 -18.40 9.39
C THR A 133 63.48 -18.01 9.81
N SER A 134 63.67 -16.77 10.28
CA SER A 134 64.94 -16.28 10.81
C SER A 134 65.37 -17.04 12.08
N LEU A 135 64.45 -17.27 13.01
CA LEU A 135 64.71 -18.07 14.21
C LEU A 135 65.05 -19.51 13.83
N LYS A 136 64.34 -20.14 12.89
CA LYS A 136 64.72 -21.48 12.37
C LYS A 136 66.14 -21.49 11.82
N GLN A 137 66.53 -20.49 11.02
CA GLN A 137 67.90 -20.37 10.53
C GLN A 137 68.93 -20.14 11.65
N GLN A 138 68.58 -19.38 12.71
CA GLN A 138 69.46 -19.20 13.87
C GLN A 138 69.61 -20.48 14.70
N VAL A 139 68.58 -21.32 14.76
CA VAL A 139 68.66 -22.64 15.41
C VAL A 139 69.49 -23.61 14.59
N GLU A 140 69.35 -23.62 13.26
CA GLU A 140 70.20 -24.44 12.36
C GLU A 140 71.66 -23.99 12.35
N LYS A 141 71.92 -22.68 12.44
CA LYS A 141 73.27 -22.12 12.62
C LYS A 141 73.70 -22.33 14.07
N ARG A 142 74.30 -23.48 14.35
CA ARG A 142 74.94 -23.86 15.64
C ARG A 142 75.31 -22.64 16.49
N SER A 143 74.64 -22.49 17.64
CA SER A 143 74.79 -21.31 18.50
C SER A 143 76.27 -21.05 18.82
N LYS A 144 76.71 -19.79 18.81
CA LYS A 144 78.09 -19.42 19.16
C LYS A 144 78.49 -19.93 20.56
N VAL A 145 77.52 -20.14 21.44
CA VAL A 145 77.73 -20.73 22.77
C VAL A 145 78.09 -22.22 22.69
N CYS A 146 77.61 -22.95 21.67
CA CYS A 146 77.94 -24.34 21.40
C CYS A 146 79.38 -24.57 20.92
N VAL A 147 80.14 -23.51 20.68
CA VAL A 147 81.59 -23.56 20.45
C VAL A 147 82.36 -23.78 21.76
N PHE A 148 81.80 -23.33 22.89
CA PHE A 148 82.41 -23.44 24.23
C PHE A 148 81.97 -24.69 25.00
N VAL A 149 80.93 -25.37 24.52
CA VAL A 149 80.45 -26.62 25.11
C VAL A 149 81.42 -27.73 24.73
N LYS A 150 82.01 -28.38 25.74
CA LYS A 150 82.93 -29.51 25.54
C LYS A 150 82.20 -30.59 24.75
N LYS A 151 82.79 -30.97 23.62
CA LYS A 151 82.24 -32.01 22.73
C LYS A 151 82.12 -33.36 23.42
N ASP A 152 82.65 -33.57 24.61
CA ASP A 152 82.65 -34.88 25.29
C ASP A 152 81.48 -35.07 26.27
N SER A 153 80.74 -34.00 26.60
CA SER A 153 79.54 -34.09 27.44
C SER A 153 78.31 -34.43 26.60
N VAL A 154 77.60 -35.47 27.02
CA VAL A 154 76.38 -35.96 26.36
C VAL A 154 75.25 -34.94 26.46
N GLU A 155 75.13 -34.23 27.59
CA GLU A 155 74.14 -33.16 27.75
C GLU A 155 74.43 -31.97 26.84
N GLY A 156 75.71 -31.62 26.69
CA GLY A 156 76.16 -30.55 25.80
C GLY A 156 75.87 -30.80 24.32
N ARG A 157 76.07 -32.03 23.84
CA ARG A 157 75.74 -32.42 22.46
C ARG A 157 74.24 -32.33 22.16
N LYS A 158 73.40 -32.79 23.10
CA LYS A 158 71.93 -32.74 22.95
C LYS A 158 71.38 -31.32 22.91
N LEU A 159 71.96 -30.40 23.69
CA LEU A 159 71.54 -29.00 23.73
C LEU A 159 72.02 -28.18 22.52
N CYS A 160 73.03 -28.67 21.80
CA CYS A 160 73.67 -27.97 20.68
C CYS A 160 73.41 -28.58 19.30
N GLY A 161 72.54 -29.59 19.23
CA GLY A 161 72.15 -30.23 17.98
C GLY A 161 73.26 -31.02 17.30
N ASP A 162 74.35 -31.35 18.00
CA ASP A 162 75.40 -32.22 17.47
C ASP A 162 74.88 -33.67 17.50
N GLU A 163 74.24 -34.08 16.41
CA GLU A 163 73.93 -35.48 16.17
C GLU A 163 75.28 -36.24 16.08
N PRO A 164 75.45 -37.38 16.78
CA PRO A 164 76.69 -38.15 16.74
C PRO A 164 77.05 -38.50 15.28
N PRO A 165 78.35 -38.69 14.95
CA PRO A 165 78.76 -39.05 13.60
C PRO A 165 77.95 -40.24 13.11
N LYS A 166 77.19 -40.01 12.05
CA LYS A 166 76.42 -41.01 11.33
C LYS A 166 77.42 -42.02 10.76
N GLN A 167 77.53 -43.18 11.40
CA GLN A 167 78.18 -44.34 10.81
C GLN A 167 77.46 -44.65 9.49
N GLU A 168 78.25 -44.86 8.44
CA GLU A 168 77.81 -45.43 7.18
C GLU A 168 77.06 -46.75 7.44
N ALA A 169 75.79 -46.76 7.05
CA ALA A 169 75.14 -47.92 6.46
C ALA A 169 74.03 -47.41 5.53
N ALA A 170 74.36 -47.25 4.25
CA ALA A 170 73.39 -47.30 3.17
C ALA A 170 72.87 -48.76 3.02
N PRO A 171 71.73 -49.05 2.36
CA PRO A 171 71.01 -48.18 1.42
C PRO A 171 69.48 -48.08 1.63
N LYS A 172 68.90 -47.10 0.94
CA LYS A 172 67.46 -46.99 0.62
C LYS A 172 66.98 -48.25 -0.14
N PRO A 173 65.66 -48.52 -0.14
CA PRO A 173 64.87 -48.09 -1.30
C PRO A 173 63.52 -47.50 -0.89
N ASP A 174 63.20 -46.30 -1.38
CA ASP A 174 62.22 -46.04 -2.44
C ASP A 174 60.83 -45.69 -1.87
N ALA A 175 60.57 -44.39 -1.84
CA ALA A 175 59.23 -43.89 -2.14
C ALA A 175 59.02 -44.07 -3.65
N PRO A 176 57.84 -44.48 -4.13
CA PRO A 176 56.77 -43.49 -4.35
C PRO A 176 55.38 -44.09 -4.08
N LYS A 177 54.34 -43.33 -3.75
CA LYS A 177 53.56 -42.50 -4.69
C LYS A 177 52.42 -41.91 -3.82
N ALA A 178 52.32 -40.60 -3.66
CA ALA A 178 51.35 -39.80 -4.39
C ALA A 178 50.11 -40.60 -4.86
N GLU A 179 49.01 -40.51 -4.11
CA GLU A 179 47.69 -40.55 -4.75
C GLU A 179 46.82 -39.45 -4.16
N GLU A 180 46.32 -38.66 -5.10
CA GLU A 180 45.41 -37.54 -4.94
C GLU A 180 44.10 -37.95 -4.24
N PRO A 181 43.41 -36.98 -3.63
CA PRO A 181 42.07 -37.17 -3.13
C PRO A 181 41.12 -37.46 -4.30
N LYS A 182 40.37 -38.54 -4.19
CA LYS A 182 39.23 -38.83 -5.08
C LYS A 182 37.90 -38.68 -4.33
N PRO A 183 36.83 -38.38 -5.08
CA PRO A 183 35.92 -37.28 -4.82
C PRO A 183 34.50 -37.80 -4.55
N ASP A 184 33.52 -36.89 -4.59
CA ASP A 184 32.07 -37.10 -4.53
C ASP A 184 31.52 -37.46 -3.13
N SER A 185 30.47 -36.88 -2.55
CA SER A 185 29.48 -35.81 -2.82
C SER A 185 28.40 -36.03 -1.72
N PRO A 186 27.26 -35.33 -1.62
CA PRO A 186 26.97 -33.89 -1.66
C PRO A 186 25.99 -33.45 -0.53
N LYS A 187 25.99 -32.15 -0.17
CA LYS A 187 24.95 -31.32 0.51
C LYS A 187 25.67 -30.40 1.51
N GLU A 188 25.53 -29.08 1.49
CA GLU A 188 24.29 -28.32 1.44
C GLU A 188 24.65 -26.86 1.15
N ALA A 189 24.07 -26.28 0.11
CA ALA A 189 23.89 -24.85 -0.08
C ALA A 189 22.74 -24.68 -1.10
N PRO A 190 22.08 -23.53 -1.13
CA PRO A 190 20.99 -23.16 -0.24
C PRO A 190 19.65 -23.27 -0.98
N LYS A 191 18.56 -23.37 -0.23
CA LYS A 191 17.21 -23.09 -0.76
C LYS A 191 17.24 -21.77 -1.55
N GLN A 192 17.14 -21.89 -2.86
CA GLN A 192 16.56 -20.85 -3.68
C GLN A 192 15.09 -20.77 -3.27
N GLU A 193 14.74 -19.76 -2.47
CA GLU A 193 13.36 -19.33 -2.38
C GLU A 193 12.94 -18.84 -3.76
N ALA A 194 11.96 -19.55 -4.32
CA ALA A 194 11.34 -19.22 -5.56
C ALA A 194 10.74 -17.81 -5.46
N VAL A 195 11.20 -16.96 -6.37
CA VAL A 195 10.49 -15.76 -6.82
C VAL A 195 9.04 -16.14 -7.13
N PRO A 196 8.05 -15.39 -6.59
CA PRO A 196 6.65 -15.75 -6.68
C PRO A 196 6.13 -15.68 -8.11
N LYS A 197 5.37 -16.70 -8.48
CA LYS A 197 4.56 -16.80 -9.70
C LYS A 197 3.61 -15.59 -9.80
N PRO A 198 3.53 -14.91 -10.95
CA PRO A 198 2.43 -13.98 -11.24
C PRO A 198 1.11 -14.75 -11.33
N GLU A 199 0.12 -14.39 -10.50
CA GLU A 199 -1.27 -14.80 -10.69
C GLU A 199 -1.84 -14.09 -11.92
N GLU A 200 -2.20 -14.87 -12.94
CA GLU A 200 -3.09 -14.40 -14.01
C GLU A 200 -4.54 -14.32 -13.51
N PRO A 201 -5.30 -13.29 -13.93
CA PRO A 201 -6.65 -13.04 -13.45
C PRO A 201 -7.65 -14.02 -14.07
N LYS A 202 -8.49 -14.65 -13.23
CA LYS A 202 -9.69 -15.37 -13.67
C LYS A 202 -10.71 -14.38 -14.28
N PRO A 203 -11.27 -14.67 -15.46
CA PRO A 203 -12.41 -13.90 -15.98
C PRO A 203 -13.70 -14.29 -15.23
N GLU A 204 -14.31 -13.33 -14.54
CA GLU A 204 -15.69 -13.48 -14.05
C GLU A 204 -16.68 -13.38 -15.22
N ALA A 205 -17.54 -14.39 -15.31
CA ALA A 205 -18.68 -14.43 -16.22
C ALA A 205 -19.78 -13.43 -15.78
N PRO A 206 -20.49 -12.78 -16.71
CA PRO A 206 -21.56 -11.84 -16.38
C PRO A 206 -22.80 -12.58 -15.90
N LYS A 207 -23.21 -12.32 -14.64
CA LYS A 207 -24.54 -12.74 -14.15
C LYS A 207 -25.59 -11.74 -14.64
N MET A 208 -26.50 -12.24 -15.47
CA MET A 208 -27.83 -11.67 -15.66
C MET A 208 -28.57 -11.60 -14.32
N ARG A 209 -29.04 -10.41 -13.95
CA ARG A 209 -30.39 -10.16 -13.44
C ARG A 209 -30.71 -8.68 -13.42
#